data_AF-A0A379T5G7-F1
#
_entry.id   AF-A0A379T5G7-F1
#
_cell.length_a   1.000
_cell.length_b   1.000
_cell.length_c   1.000
_cell.angle_alpha   90.00
_cell.angle_beta   90.00
_cell.angle_gamma   90.00
#
_symmetry.space_group_name_H-M   'P 1'
#
loop_
_entity.id
_entity.type
_entity.pdbx_description
1 polymer ?
#
loop_
_entity_poly.entity_id
_entity_poly.type
_entity_poly.pdbx_seq_one_letter_code
_entity_poly.pdbx_strand_id
1 'polypeptide(L)'
;MGWFGVGVAMFSIPVSKATGIDANILIAVSGLLMTLTIFFGISALTILSIIAVPAIVILGSYSVWLAVSGVGGLEHLKTIVPQTPLDFSSALALVVGSFISAGTLTADFVRFGRHAKSAVLIAMVAFFLGNSLMFIFGAAGAAAVGQADISDVMIAQGLLLPAIVVLGLNIWTTNDNALYASGLGFANITGLSSRTLSVVNGIIGTVCALWLYNNFVGWLTFLSSAIPPIGGVIIADYLLNRRRYADFNTARFIPVNWIAILSVASGIAAGHYVPGIVPVNAVLGGVFSYILLNPLCNRSFAKSPEIGHAE
;
A
#
# COMPACT_ATOMS: atom_id res chain seq x y z
N MET A 1 0.17 -6.09 8.57
CA MET A 1 1.01 -6.29 9.76
C MET A 1 2.37 -5.60 9.66
N GLY A 2 3.32 -6.01 8.80
CA GLY A 2 4.65 -5.37 8.74
C GLY A 2 4.61 -3.85 8.50
N TRP A 3 3.79 -3.40 7.54
CA TRP A 3 3.55 -1.97 7.29
C TRP A 3 3.02 -1.19 8.50
N PHE A 4 2.20 -1.82 9.34
CA PHE A 4 1.71 -1.19 10.56
C PHE A 4 2.85 -0.88 11.53
N GLY A 5 3.71 -1.88 11.80
CA GLY A 5 4.85 -1.70 12.69
C GLY A 5 5.81 -0.62 12.19
N VAL A 6 6.12 -0.62 10.89
CA VAL A 6 6.92 0.45 10.27
C VAL A 6 6.25 1.81 10.44
N GLY A 7 4.94 1.93 10.16
CA GLY A 7 4.22 3.19 10.28
C GLY A 7 4.23 3.73 11.72
N VAL A 8 4.03 2.88 12.73
CA VAL A 8 4.10 3.27 14.15
C VAL A 8 5.48 3.89 14.48
N ALA A 9 6.57 3.28 13.99
CA ALA A 9 7.92 3.82 14.16
C ALA A 9 8.15 5.12 13.38
N MET A 10 7.64 5.21 12.14
CA MET A 10 7.73 6.41 11.30
C MET A 10 7.00 7.62 11.88
N PHE A 11 5.94 7.40 12.66
CA PHE A 11 5.32 8.46 13.44
C PHE A 11 6.13 8.79 14.70
N SER A 12 6.48 7.75 15.47
CA SER A 12 7.01 7.93 16.83
C SER A 12 8.43 8.49 16.87
N ILE A 13 9.29 8.15 15.91
CA ILE A 13 10.70 8.57 15.90
C ILE A 13 10.85 10.08 15.62
N PRO A 14 10.21 10.66 14.59
CA PRO A 14 10.25 12.11 14.38
C PRO A 14 9.62 12.89 15.54
N VAL A 15 8.48 12.42 16.07
CA VAL A 15 7.82 13.05 17.22
C VAL A 15 8.72 13.02 18.46
N SER A 16 9.40 11.90 18.70
CA SER A 16 10.41 11.76 19.77
C SER A 16 11.52 12.79 19.62
N LYS A 17 12.11 12.91 18.42
CA LYS A 17 13.16 13.89 18.14
C LYS A 17 12.72 15.33 18.37
N ALA A 18 11.47 15.66 18.03
CA ALA A 18 10.97 17.02 18.14
C ALA A 18 10.46 17.40 19.54
N THR A 19 9.98 16.44 20.33
CA THR A 19 9.40 16.68 21.66
C THR A 19 10.32 16.29 22.81
N GLY A 20 11.36 15.48 22.55
CA GLY A 20 12.23 14.89 23.56
C GLY A 20 11.61 13.71 24.32
N ILE A 21 10.38 13.31 23.99
CA ILE A 21 9.72 12.14 24.60
C ILE A 21 10.41 10.86 24.10
N ASP A 22 10.58 9.87 24.97
CA ASP A 22 11.17 8.58 24.61
C ASP A 22 10.41 7.90 23.45
N ALA A 23 11.16 7.44 22.45
CA ALA A 23 10.61 6.82 21.25
C ALA A 23 9.87 5.50 21.56
N ASN A 24 10.32 4.71 22.55
CA ASN A 24 9.65 3.45 22.89
C ASN A 24 8.29 3.70 23.52
N ILE A 25 8.19 4.72 24.38
CA ILE A 25 6.91 5.16 24.94
C ILE A 25 5.96 5.61 23.82
N LEU A 26 6.45 6.43 22.88
CA LEU A 26 5.63 6.89 21.75
C LEU A 26 5.18 5.73 20.85
N ILE A 27 6.05 4.75 20.58
CA ILE A 27 5.72 3.54 19.82
C ILE A 27 4.64 2.74 20.54
N ALA A 28 4.80 2.51 21.84
CA ALA A 28 3.84 1.73 22.62
C ALA A 28 2.46 2.43 22.67
N VAL A 29 2.43 3.73 22.94
CA VAL A 29 1.19 4.50 23.03
C VAL A 29 0.51 4.64 21.68
N SER A 30 1.23 5.08 20.64
CA SER A 30 0.65 5.28 19.31
C SER A 30 0.24 3.95 18.67
N GLY A 31 1.04 2.90 18.81
CA GLY A 31 0.70 1.56 18.35
C GLY A 31 -0.55 1.01 19.03
N LEU A 32 -0.70 1.20 20.35
CA LEU A 32 -1.91 0.82 21.07
C LEU A 32 -3.13 1.61 20.60
N LEU A 33 -3.01 2.94 20.49
CA LEU A 33 -4.11 3.81 20.05
C LEU A 33 -4.59 3.48 18.63
N MET A 34 -3.67 3.31 17.68
CA MET A 34 -3.99 2.90 16.30
C MET A 34 -4.53 1.47 16.24
N THR A 35 -4.11 0.58 17.15
CA THR A 35 -4.71 -0.77 17.22
C THR A 35 -6.15 -0.71 17.74
N LEU A 36 -6.44 0.19 18.68
CA LEU A 36 -7.77 0.34 19.29
C LEU A 36 -8.81 0.89 18.31
N THR A 37 -8.43 1.73 17.34
CA THR A 37 -9.38 2.31 16.36
C THR A 37 -10.07 1.23 15.52
N ILE A 38 -9.45 0.06 15.36
CA ILE A 38 -10.01 -1.08 14.62
C ILE A 38 -11.24 -1.68 15.29
N PHE A 39 -11.41 -1.56 16.61
CA PHE A 39 -12.63 -2.03 17.28
C PHE A 39 -13.87 -1.35 16.71
N PHE A 40 -13.75 -0.09 16.31
CA PHE A 40 -14.84 0.71 15.76
C PHE A 40 -15.08 0.45 14.26
N GLY A 41 -14.29 -0.42 13.62
CA GLY A 41 -14.49 -0.90 12.26
C GLY A 41 -14.33 0.17 11.17
N ILE A 42 -14.83 -0.12 9.97
CA ILE A 42 -14.66 0.74 8.78
C ILE A 42 -15.30 2.13 8.94
N SER A 43 -16.34 2.26 9.77
CA SER A 43 -16.98 3.54 10.05
C SER A 43 -16.05 4.53 10.74
N ALA A 44 -15.22 4.08 11.69
CA ALA A 44 -14.22 4.94 12.31
C ALA A 44 -13.13 5.35 11.34
N LEU A 45 -12.72 4.45 10.43
CA LEU A 45 -11.76 4.76 9.36
C LEU A 45 -12.29 5.88 8.46
N THR A 46 -13.58 5.81 8.10
CA THR A 46 -14.23 6.84 7.29
C THR A 46 -14.25 8.19 8.00
N ILE A 47 -14.63 8.23 9.28
CA ILE A 47 -14.66 9.49 10.06
C ILE A 47 -13.26 10.09 10.18
N LEU A 48 -12.26 9.26 10.52
CA LEU A 48 -10.88 9.70 10.64
C LEU A 48 -10.37 10.25 9.29
N SER A 49 -10.67 9.56 8.19
CA SER A 49 -10.28 9.98 6.84
C SER A 49 -10.95 11.27 6.40
N ILE A 50 -12.21 11.50 6.76
CA ILE A 50 -12.96 12.74 6.46
C ILE A 50 -12.28 13.96 7.08
N ILE A 51 -11.62 13.81 8.24
CA ILE A 51 -10.90 14.90 8.90
C ILE A 51 -9.44 14.95 8.43
N ALA A 52 -8.79 13.79 8.34
CA ALA A 52 -7.38 13.66 7.96
C ALA A 52 -7.09 14.20 6.56
N VAL A 53 -7.87 13.79 5.56
CA VAL A 53 -7.59 14.15 4.15
C VAL A 53 -7.64 15.67 3.94
N PRO A 54 -8.70 16.40 4.34
CA PRO A 54 -8.71 17.85 4.23
C PRO A 54 -7.59 18.53 5.02
N ALA A 55 -7.28 18.06 6.24
CA ALA A 55 -6.21 18.62 7.04
C ALA A 55 -4.84 18.49 6.34
N ILE A 56 -4.54 17.30 5.81
CA ILE A 56 -3.31 17.03 5.04
C ILE A 56 -3.26 17.91 3.78
N VAL A 57 -4.36 18.05 3.05
CA VAL A 57 -4.43 18.90 1.86
C VAL A 57 -4.15 20.35 2.21
N ILE A 58 -4.81 20.89 3.24
CA ILE A 58 -4.69 22.31 3.62
C ILE A 58 -3.27 22.59 4.15
N LEU A 59 -2.84 21.85 5.17
CA LEU A 59 -1.56 22.08 5.84
C LEU A 59 -0.40 21.78 4.91
N GLY A 60 -0.52 20.74 4.09
CA GLY A 60 0.52 20.37 3.15
C GLY A 60 0.64 21.34 1.97
N SER A 61 -0.49 21.80 1.42
CA SER A 61 -0.46 22.84 0.38
C SER A 61 0.10 24.15 0.90
N TYR A 62 -0.19 24.50 2.16
CA TYR A 62 0.40 25.65 2.82
C TYR A 62 1.92 25.51 2.99
N SER A 63 2.40 24.32 3.40
CA SER A 63 3.83 24.02 3.49
C SER A 63 4.54 24.15 2.13
N VAL A 64 3.93 23.64 1.06
CA VAL A 64 4.46 23.80 -0.31
C VAL A 64 4.52 25.27 -0.70
N TRP A 65 3.48 26.04 -0.43
CA TRP A 65 3.48 27.47 -0.72
C TRP A 65 4.62 28.20 0.01
N LEU A 66 4.85 27.89 1.29
CA LEU A 66 5.99 28.43 2.05
C LEU A 66 7.34 28.01 1.47
N ALA A 67 7.49 26.75 1.09
CA ALA A 67 8.72 26.22 0.51
C ALA A 67 9.05 26.93 -0.82
N VAL A 68 8.06 27.02 -1.72
CA VAL A 68 8.20 27.66 -3.04
C VAL A 68 8.46 29.15 -2.92
N SER A 69 7.72 29.85 -2.05
CA SER A 69 7.92 31.30 -1.84
C SER A 69 9.25 31.62 -1.17
N GLY A 70 9.73 30.76 -0.26
CA GLY A 70 11.01 30.91 0.42
C GLY A 70 12.23 30.87 -0.52
N VAL A 71 12.14 30.16 -1.64
CA VAL A 71 13.20 30.08 -2.66
C VAL A 71 13.05 31.08 -3.81
N GLY A 72 12.13 32.04 -3.70
CA GLY A 72 11.92 33.06 -4.74
C GLY A 72 10.90 32.68 -5.82
N GLY A 73 10.06 31.67 -5.57
CA GLY A 73 8.93 31.30 -6.41
C GLY A 73 9.20 30.17 -7.40
N LEU A 74 8.17 29.84 -8.19
CA LEU A 74 8.19 28.69 -9.10
C LEU A 74 9.27 28.83 -10.20
N GLU A 75 9.57 30.05 -10.63
CA GLU A 75 10.58 30.31 -11.65
C GLU A 75 11.99 29.96 -11.15
N HIS A 76 12.31 30.23 -9.88
CA HIS A 76 13.58 29.82 -9.30
C HIS A 76 13.65 28.30 -9.08
N LEU A 77 12.53 27.68 -8.71
CA LEU A 77 12.47 26.21 -8.56
C LEU A 77 12.80 25.47 -9.87
N LYS A 78 12.41 26.00 -11.02
CA LYS A 78 12.71 25.40 -12.33
C LYS A 78 14.19 25.48 -12.70
N THR A 79 14.97 26.37 -12.08
CA THR A 79 16.41 26.49 -12.36
C THR A 79 17.26 25.57 -11.51
N ILE A 80 16.66 24.88 -10.52
CA ILE A 80 17.36 23.93 -9.66
C ILE A 80 17.69 22.68 -10.48
N VAL A 81 18.99 22.46 -10.71
CA VAL A 81 19.49 21.26 -11.39
C VAL A 81 19.83 20.18 -10.37
N PRO A 82 19.26 18.97 -10.48
CA PRO A 82 19.61 17.87 -9.59
C PRO A 82 21.05 17.44 -9.80
N GLN A 83 21.80 17.25 -8.70
CA GLN A 83 23.21 16.81 -8.77
C GLN A 83 23.37 15.40 -9.35
N THR A 84 22.37 14.54 -9.12
CA THR A 84 22.32 13.18 -9.65
C THR A 84 20.98 12.99 -10.37
N PRO A 85 20.93 13.24 -11.69
CA PRO A 85 19.72 13.04 -12.48
C PRO A 85 19.31 11.57 -12.45
N LEU A 86 18.02 11.32 -12.19
CA LEU A 86 17.43 10.00 -12.28
C LEU A 86 16.91 9.79 -13.70
N ASP A 87 17.27 8.67 -14.34
CA ASP A 87 16.68 8.30 -15.63
C ASP A 87 15.16 8.07 -15.51
N PHE A 88 14.42 8.41 -16.57
CA PHE A 88 12.96 8.30 -16.56
C PHE A 88 12.48 6.87 -16.30
N SER A 89 13.17 5.86 -16.83
CA SER A 89 12.81 4.45 -16.60
C SER A 89 12.97 4.09 -15.13
N SER A 90 14.02 4.58 -14.47
CA SER A 90 14.25 4.38 -13.05
C SER A 90 13.21 5.11 -12.20
N ALA A 91 12.86 6.35 -12.56
CA ALA A 91 11.79 7.10 -11.90
C ALA A 91 10.43 6.38 -11.99
N LEU A 92 10.07 5.92 -13.19
CA LEU A 92 8.84 5.16 -13.42
C LEU A 92 8.80 3.87 -12.59
N ALA A 93 9.93 3.14 -12.54
CA ALA A 93 10.06 1.92 -11.75
C ALA A 93 9.82 2.16 -10.25
N LEU A 94 10.38 3.24 -9.70
CA LEU A 94 10.19 3.62 -8.29
C LEU A 94 8.73 4.00 -7.99
N VAL A 95 8.09 4.78 -8.87
CA VAL A 95 6.68 5.19 -8.70
C VAL A 95 5.74 3.98 -8.73
N VAL A 96 5.88 3.12 -9.75
CA VAL A 96 5.05 1.91 -9.87
C VAL A 96 5.32 0.95 -8.72
N GLY A 97 6.59 0.69 -8.40
CA GLY A 97 6.99 -0.22 -7.33
C GLY A 97 6.51 0.20 -5.94
N SER A 98 6.39 1.51 -5.68
CA SER A 98 5.91 2.02 -4.39
C SER A 98 4.43 1.72 -4.12
N PHE A 99 3.62 1.59 -5.18
CA PHE A 99 2.15 1.49 -5.05
C PHE A 99 1.55 0.19 -5.55
N ILE A 100 2.31 -0.63 -6.28
CA ILE A 100 1.83 -1.89 -6.83
C ILE A 100 1.21 -2.81 -5.76
N SER A 101 1.75 -2.80 -4.53
CA SER A 101 1.18 -3.52 -3.40
C SER A 101 -0.23 -3.04 -3.04
N ALA A 102 -0.46 -1.73 -2.97
CA ALA A 102 -1.79 -1.19 -2.69
C ALA A 102 -2.78 -1.54 -3.80
N GLY A 103 -2.32 -1.55 -5.06
CA GLY A 103 -3.10 -1.98 -6.21
C GLY A 103 -3.69 -3.38 -6.03
N THR A 104 -2.88 -4.36 -5.56
CA THR A 104 -3.35 -5.74 -5.35
C THR A 104 -4.46 -5.89 -4.32
N LEU A 105 -4.57 -4.96 -3.36
CA LEU A 105 -5.54 -4.98 -2.28
C LEU A 105 -6.79 -4.13 -2.58
N THR A 106 -6.86 -3.49 -3.76
CA THR A 106 -7.95 -2.57 -4.10
C THR A 106 -9.33 -3.22 -3.98
N ALA A 107 -9.43 -4.52 -4.30
CA ALA A 107 -10.65 -5.32 -4.18
C ALA A 107 -11.27 -5.29 -2.76
N ASP A 108 -10.45 -5.27 -1.70
CA ASP A 108 -10.90 -5.31 -0.31
C ASP A 108 -11.68 -4.07 0.10
N PHE A 109 -11.41 -2.94 -0.57
CA PHE A 109 -12.04 -1.65 -0.31
C PHE A 109 -13.20 -1.39 -1.27
N VAL A 110 -13.01 -1.64 -2.58
CA VAL A 110 -14.05 -1.36 -3.58
C VAL A 110 -15.27 -2.27 -3.46
N ARG A 111 -15.16 -3.43 -2.77
CA ARG A 111 -16.30 -4.34 -2.51
C ARG A 111 -17.43 -3.71 -1.69
N PHE A 112 -17.14 -2.63 -0.96
CA PHE A 112 -18.16 -1.88 -0.21
C PHE A 112 -18.92 -0.87 -1.09
N GLY A 113 -18.49 -0.66 -2.33
CA GLY A 113 -19.17 0.22 -3.27
C GLY A 113 -20.49 -0.37 -3.77
N ARG A 114 -21.51 0.48 -3.93
CA ARG A 114 -22.84 0.06 -4.44
C ARG A 114 -22.77 -0.52 -5.86
N HIS A 115 -21.88 0.00 -6.70
CA HIS A 115 -21.71 -0.41 -8.09
C HIS A 115 -20.22 -0.54 -8.43
N ALA A 116 -19.82 -1.69 -8.99
CA ALA A 116 -18.42 -2.00 -9.28
C ALA A 116 -17.75 -0.95 -10.19
N LYS A 117 -18.41 -0.54 -11.28
CA LYS A 117 -17.87 0.46 -12.22
C LYS A 117 -17.60 1.81 -11.54
N SER A 118 -18.56 2.28 -10.74
CA SER A 118 -18.43 3.54 -10.01
C SER A 118 -17.34 3.44 -8.93
N ALA A 119 -17.25 2.31 -8.21
CA ALA A 119 -16.23 2.11 -7.19
C ALA A 119 -14.81 2.13 -7.77
N VAL A 120 -14.61 1.48 -8.93
CA VAL A 120 -13.32 1.50 -9.65
C VAL A 120 -12.99 2.92 -10.12
N LEU A 121 -13.94 3.63 -10.73
CA LEU A 121 -13.71 5.00 -11.20
C LEU A 121 -13.34 5.95 -10.05
N ILE A 122 -14.07 5.88 -8.93
CA ILE A 122 -13.79 6.69 -7.75
C ILE A 122 -12.41 6.37 -7.19
N ALA A 123 -12.05 5.08 -7.09
CA ALA A 123 -10.73 4.67 -6.64
C ALA A 123 -9.62 5.20 -7.55
N MET A 124 -9.79 5.12 -8.87
CA MET A 124 -8.81 5.66 -9.84
C MET A 124 -8.63 7.17 -9.69
N VAL A 125 -9.72 7.93 -9.59
CA VAL A 125 -9.66 9.39 -9.45
C VAL A 125 -9.06 9.79 -8.11
N ALA A 126 -9.51 9.18 -7.01
CA ALA A 126 -9.00 9.46 -5.67
C ALA A 126 -7.50 9.12 -5.57
N PHE A 127 -7.08 7.99 -6.13
CA PHE A 127 -5.68 7.57 -6.17
C PHE A 127 -4.84 8.54 -7.00
N PHE A 128 -5.31 8.92 -8.20
CA PHE A 128 -4.61 9.88 -9.05
C PHE A 128 -4.40 11.23 -8.35
N LEU A 129 -5.47 11.80 -7.76
CA LEU A 129 -5.40 13.09 -7.08
C LEU A 129 -4.54 13.04 -5.81
N GLY A 130 -4.78 12.03 -4.96
CA GLY A 130 -4.03 11.87 -3.70
C GLY A 130 -2.55 11.65 -3.94
N ASN A 131 -2.19 10.74 -4.87
CA ASN A 131 -0.81 10.43 -5.17
C ASN A 131 -0.07 11.59 -5.83
N SER A 132 -0.71 12.30 -6.77
CA SER A 132 -0.11 13.49 -7.40
C SER A 132 0.17 14.58 -6.38
N LEU A 133 -0.74 14.81 -5.43
CA LEU A 133 -0.56 15.79 -4.36
C LEU A 133 0.64 15.42 -3.46
N MET A 134 0.74 14.15 -3.05
CA MET A 134 1.87 13.70 -2.22
C MET A 134 3.21 13.81 -2.95
N PHE A 135 3.25 13.57 -4.26
CA PHE A 135 4.46 13.79 -5.05
C PHE A 135 4.86 15.25 -5.14
N ILE A 136 3.89 16.17 -5.29
CA ILE A 136 4.16 17.61 -5.29
C ILE A 136 4.77 18.04 -3.94
N PHE A 137 4.24 17.51 -2.84
CA PHE A 137 4.74 17.77 -1.49
C PHE A 137 6.20 17.37 -1.34
N GLY A 138 6.54 16.12 -1.69
CA GLY A 138 7.92 15.65 -1.63
C GLY A 138 8.85 16.36 -2.60
N ALA A 139 8.40 16.66 -3.83
CA ALA A 139 9.21 17.34 -4.83
C ALA A 139 9.53 18.79 -4.43
N ALA A 140 8.52 19.55 -3.99
CA ALA A 140 8.72 20.93 -3.52
C ALA A 140 9.58 20.98 -2.26
N GLY A 141 9.33 20.07 -1.31
CA GLY A 141 10.13 19.94 -0.10
C GLY A 141 11.61 19.64 -0.40
N ALA A 142 11.86 18.67 -1.28
CA ALA A 142 13.22 18.25 -1.61
C ALA A 142 13.97 19.36 -2.37
N ALA A 143 13.30 20.02 -3.30
CA ALA A 143 13.92 21.07 -4.11
C ALA A 143 14.15 22.37 -3.33
N ALA A 144 13.23 22.76 -2.43
CA ALA A 144 13.32 24.04 -1.73
C ALA A 144 13.99 23.97 -0.35
N VAL A 145 13.81 22.86 0.37
CA VAL A 145 14.25 22.70 1.77
C VAL A 145 15.26 21.55 1.92
N GLY A 146 15.44 20.72 0.89
CA GLY A 146 16.35 19.57 0.92
C GLY A 146 15.79 18.37 1.67
N GLN A 147 14.49 18.33 1.95
CA GLN A 147 13.82 17.26 2.70
C GLN A 147 12.73 16.59 1.86
N ALA A 148 12.71 15.26 1.82
CA ALA A 148 11.74 14.51 1.00
C ALA A 148 10.40 14.27 1.72
N ASP A 149 10.39 14.26 3.06
CA ASP A 149 9.17 14.08 3.86
C ASP A 149 8.53 15.42 4.18
N ILE A 150 7.22 15.54 3.95
CA ILE A 150 6.51 16.79 4.22
C ILE A 150 6.55 17.21 5.69
N SER A 151 6.57 16.25 6.60
CA SER A 151 6.63 16.51 8.04
C SER A 151 7.96 17.16 8.40
N ASP A 152 9.06 16.67 7.83
CA ASP A 152 10.40 17.24 8.02
C ASP A 152 10.49 18.66 7.42
N VAL A 153 9.87 18.88 6.26
CA VAL A 153 9.76 20.21 5.65
C VAL A 153 9.00 21.16 6.58
N MET A 154 7.85 20.74 7.12
CA MET A 154 7.05 21.56 8.04
C MET A 154 7.80 21.85 9.35
N ILE A 155 8.55 20.88 9.90
CA ILE A 155 9.41 21.10 11.07
C ILE A 155 10.47 22.16 10.75
N ALA A 156 11.15 22.06 9.60
CA ALA A 156 12.14 23.04 9.17
C ALA A 156 11.54 24.44 8.95
N GLN A 157 10.26 24.52 8.59
CA GLN A 157 9.49 25.77 8.47
C GLN A 157 9.00 26.32 9.82
N GLY A 158 9.31 25.67 10.95
CA GLY A 158 8.83 26.06 12.28
C GLY A 158 7.39 25.65 12.59
N LEU A 159 6.77 24.84 11.74
CA LEU A 159 5.38 24.37 11.86
C LEU A 159 5.31 23.02 12.57
N LEU A 160 5.94 22.89 13.75
CA LEU A 160 6.06 21.61 14.45
C LEU A 160 4.69 20.98 14.77
N LEU A 161 3.76 21.75 15.35
CA LEU A 161 2.44 21.23 15.71
C LEU A 161 1.64 20.78 14.46
N PRO A 162 1.51 21.59 13.40
CA PRO A 162 0.95 21.13 12.14
C PRO A 162 1.65 19.89 11.56
N ALA A 163 2.99 19.80 11.64
CA ALA A 163 3.74 18.65 11.14
C ALA A 163 3.36 17.36 11.88
N ILE A 164 3.30 17.40 13.22
CA ILE A 164 2.89 16.25 14.05
C ILE A 164 1.46 15.83 13.72
N VAL A 165 0.55 16.80 13.51
CA VAL A 165 -0.85 16.51 13.17
C VAL A 165 -0.95 15.88 11.78
N VAL A 166 -0.29 16.43 10.76
CA VAL A 166 -0.29 15.89 9.39
C VAL A 166 0.33 14.50 9.36
N LEU A 167 1.51 14.34 9.95
CA LEU A 167 2.21 13.06 10.05
C LEU A 167 1.35 12.03 10.80
N GLY A 168 0.81 12.43 11.95
CA GLY A 168 -0.05 11.58 12.78
C GLY A 168 -1.29 11.11 12.01
N LEU A 169 -2.04 12.02 11.40
CA LEU A 169 -3.26 11.68 10.67
C LEU A 169 -2.98 10.82 9.42
N ASN A 170 -1.89 11.10 8.70
CA ASN A 170 -1.49 10.34 7.52
C ASN A 170 -1.09 8.90 7.90
N ILE A 171 -0.17 8.77 8.86
CA ILE A 171 0.30 7.46 9.32
C ILE A 171 -0.85 6.68 9.95
N TRP A 172 -1.69 7.31 10.76
CA TRP A 172 -2.81 6.63 11.42
C TRP A 172 -3.79 6.02 10.41
N THR A 173 -4.26 6.80 9.44
CA THR A 173 -5.20 6.30 8.42
C THR A 173 -4.58 5.18 7.57
N THR A 174 -3.29 5.27 7.24
CA THR A 174 -2.57 4.23 6.49
C THR A 174 -2.39 2.96 7.31
N ASN A 175 -2.03 3.09 8.59
CA ASN A 175 -1.83 1.97 9.51
C ASN A 175 -3.12 1.21 9.80
N ASP A 176 -4.23 1.93 9.97
CA ASP A 176 -5.54 1.33 10.15
C ASP A 176 -5.94 0.49 8.93
N ASN A 177 -5.71 1.00 7.72
CA ASN A 177 -5.92 0.23 6.49
C ASN A 177 -5.03 -1.02 6.43
N ALA A 178 -3.76 -0.91 6.82
CA ALA A 178 -2.82 -2.03 6.84
C ALA A 178 -3.21 -3.12 7.86
N LEU A 179 -3.73 -2.73 9.02
CA LEU A 179 -4.24 -3.68 10.00
C LEU A 179 -5.54 -4.32 9.55
N TYR A 180 -6.50 -3.53 9.03
CA TYR A 180 -7.74 -4.04 8.46
C TYR A 180 -7.49 -5.10 7.39
N ALA A 181 -6.66 -4.79 6.39
CA ALA A 181 -6.30 -5.72 5.32
C ALA A 181 -5.63 -6.99 5.87
N SER A 182 -4.70 -6.84 6.83
CA SER A 182 -4.04 -8.01 7.42
C SER A 182 -4.98 -8.88 8.25
N GLY A 183 -5.87 -8.30 9.07
CA GLY A 183 -6.82 -9.08 9.85
C GLY A 183 -7.83 -9.79 8.97
N LEU A 184 -8.26 -9.19 7.86
CA LEU A 184 -9.10 -9.87 6.86
C LEU A 184 -8.34 -11.03 6.21
N GLY A 185 -7.07 -10.83 5.85
CA GLY A 185 -6.21 -11.88 5.30
C GLY A 185 -6.09 -13.09 6.24
N PHE A 186 -5.77 -12.87 7.52
CA PHE A 186 -5.69 -13.95 8.51
C PHE A 186 -7.07 -14.58 8.82
N ALA A 187 -8.15 -13.80 8.78
CA ALA A 187 -9.49 -14.33 9.01
C ALA A 187 -9.90 -15.31 7.91
N ASN A 188 -9.55 -15.02 6.66
CA ASN A 188 -9.81 -15.91 5.53
C ASN A 188 -9.03 -17.24 5.64
N ILE A 189 -7.86 -17.25 6.30
CA ILE A 189 -7.04 -18.45 6.49
C ILE A 189 -7.53 -19.28 7.69
N THR A 190 -7.84 -18.60 8.80
CA THR A 190 -8.09 -19.26 10.10
C THR A 190 -9.57 -19.45 10.43
N GLY A 191 -10.47 -18.74 9.74
CA GLY A 191 -11.89 -18.66 10.07
C GLY A 191 -12.21 -17.85 11.33
N LEU A 192 -11.21 -17.25 11.98
CA LEU A 192 -11.39 -16.43 13.18
C LEU A 192 -11.87 -15.01 12.83
N SER A 193 -12.34 -14.29 13.85
CA SER A 193 -12.77 -12.90 13.70
C SER A 193 -11.64 -12.01 13.18
N SER A 194 -11.88 -11.35 12.04
CA SER A 194 -10.98 -10.33 11.46
C SER A 194 -10.63 -9.24 12.45
N ARG A 195 -11.58 -8.82 13.30
CA ARG A 195 -11.33 -7.81 14.35
C ARG A 195 -10.30 -8.29 15.36
N THR A 196 -10.45 -9.50 15.88
CA THR A 196 -9.50 -10.07 16.87
C THR A 196 -8.11 -10.23 16.26
N LEU A 197 -8.05 -10.72 15.03
CA LEU A 197 -6.77 -10.91 14.32
C LEU A 197 -6.09 -9.59 13.99
N SER A 198 -6.83 -8.55 13.62
CA SER A 198 -6.27 -7.21 13.44
C SER A 198 -5.64 -6.68 14.74
N VAL A 199 -6.25 -6.92 15.89
CA VAL A 199 -5.70 -6.50 17.20
C VAL A 199 -4.41 -7.25 17.50
N VAL A 200 -4.40 -8.58 17.33
CA VAL A 200 -3.19 -9.38 17.49
C VAL A 200 -2.08 -8.89 16.56
N ASN A 201 -2.41 -8.63 15.29
CA ASN A 201 -1.46 -8.07 14.32
C ASN A 201 -0.94 -6.69 14.70
N GLY A 202 -1.79 -5.85 15.32
CA GLY A 202 -1.40 -4.53 15.83
C GLY A 202 -0.43 -4.62 16.99
N ILE A 203 -0.69 -5.53 17.94
CA ILE A 203 0.22 -5.79 19.06
C ILE A 203 1.56 -6.31 18.56
N ILE A 204 1.58 -7.36 17.72
CA ILE A 204 2.83 -7.91 17.19
C ILE A 204 3.56 -6.86 16.34
N GLY A 205 2.84 -6.12 15.50
CA GLY A 205 3.41 -5.05 14.69
C GLY A 205 4.04 -3.94 15.54
N THR A 206 3.42 -3.57 16.66
CA THR A 206 3.96 -2.59 17.62
C THR A 206 5.23 -3.11 18.29
N VAL A 207 5.22 -4.36 18.77
CA VAL A 207 6.40 -4.98 19.40
C VAL A 207 7.56 -5.09 18.41
N CYS A 208 7.29 -5.41 17.16
CA CYS A 208 8.29 -5.54 16.10
C CYS A 208 8.65 -4.19 15.43
N ALA A 209 8.06 -3.07 15.83
CA ALA A 209 8.13 -1.79 15.11
C ALA A 209 9.57 -1.31 14.88
N LEU A 210 10.41 -1.33 15.93
CA LEU A 210 11.82 -0.92 15.82
C LEU A 210 12.64 -1.85 14.93
N TRP A 211 12.43 -3.16 15.04
CA TRP A 211 13.13 -4.12 14.21
C TRP A 211 12.76 -3.95 12.73
N LEU A 212 11.48 -3.77 12.45
CA LEU A 212 10.97 -3.52 11.10
C LEU A 212 11.49 -2.20 10.53
N TYR A 213 11.53 -1.14 11.34
CA TYR A 213 12.07 0.16 10.96
C TYR A 213 13.58 0.09 10.65
N ASN A 214 14.36 -0.58 11.49
CA ASN A 214 15.80 -0.73 11.28
C ASN A 214 16.15 -1.59 10.07
N ASN A 215 15.26 -2.50 9.67
CA ASN A 215 15.43 -3.35 8.49
C ASN A 215 14.55 -2.89 7.30
N PHE A 216 14.08 -1.64 7.32
CA PHE A 216 13.05 -1.14 6.39
C PHE A 216 13.44 -1.31 4.92
N VAL A 217 14.69 -1.02 4.56
CA VAL A 217 15.16 -1.14 3.16
C VAL A 217 15.07 -2.59 2.66
N GLY A 218 15.60 -3.54 3.44
CA GLY A 218 15.53 -4.96 3.07
C GLY A 218 14.10 -5.48 3.02
N TRP A 219 13.25 -4.99 3.93
CA TRP A 219 11.81 -5.27 3.92
C TRP A 219 11.13 -4.76 2.64
N LEU A 220 11.39 -3.52 2.22
CA LEU A 220 10.87 -2.98 0.96
C LEU A 220 11.31 -3.80 -0.25
N THR A 221 12.61 -4.14 -0.34
CA THR A 221 13.13 -4.93 -1.46
C THR A 221 12.41 -6.28 -1.58
N PHE A 222 12.20 -6.96 -0.45
CA PHE A 222 11.45 -8.21 -0.43
C PHE A 222 10.00 -8.01 -0.91
N LEU A 223 9.27 -7.04 -0.33
CA LEU A 223 7.87 -6.78 -0.67
C LEU A 223 7.66 -6.38 -2.13
N SER A 224 8.55 -5.53 -2.68
CA SER A 224 8.49 -5.08 -4.07
C SER A 224 8.66 -6.23 -5.06
N SER A 225 9.29 -7.33 -4.68
CA SER A 225 9.41 -8.53 -5.52
C SER A 225 8.27 -9.53 -5.29
N ALA A 226 7.80 -9.68 -4.05
CA ALA A 226 6.87 -10.74 -3.66
C ALA A 226 5.41 -10.43 -3.99
N ILE A 227 4.99 -9.18 -3.86
CA ILE A 227 3.56 -8.80 -3.99
C ILE A 227 3.09 -8.67 -5.44
N PRO A 228 3.83 -8.01 -6.37
CA PRO A 228 3.32 -7.79 -7.73
C PRO A 228 2.87 -9.06 -8.47
N PRO A 229 3.62 -10.19 -8.45
CA PRO A 229 3.20 -11.42 -9.11
C PRO A 229 1.85 -11.95 -8.61
N ILE A 230 1.53 -11.76 -7.33
CA ILE A 230 0.26 -12.21 -6.74
C ILE A 230 -0.91 -11.51 -7.45
N GLY A 231 -0.84 -10.18 -7.59
CA GLY A 231 -1.85 -9.42 -8.32
C GLY A 231 -1.97 -9.86 -9.77
N GLY A 232 -0.84 -10.08 -10.45
CA GLY A 232 -0.81 -10.59 -11.82
C GLY A 232 -1.51 -11.93 -11.97
N VAL A 233 -1.19 -12.90 -11.11
CA VAL A 233 -1.80 -14.24 -11.13
C VAL A 233 -3.30 -14.19 -10.83
N ILE A 234 -3.74 -13.36 -9.88
CA ILE A 234 -5.17 -13.16 -9.58
C ILE A 234 -5.91 -12.60 -10.80
N ILE A 235 -5.35 -11.58 -11.46
CA ILE A 235 -5.94 -11.00 -12.68
C ILE A 235 -6.00 -12.05 -13.80
N ALA A 236 -4.92 -12.78 -14.02
CA ALA A 236 -4.85 -13.82 -15.05
C ALA A 236 -5.89 -14.93 -14.79
N ASP A 237 -6.02 -15.38 -13.54
CA ASP A 237 -7.01 -16.39 -13.19
C ASP A 237 -8.45 -15.90 -13.37
N TYR A 238 -8.74 -14.68 -12.94
CA TYR A 238 -10.07 -14.09 -13.13
C TYR A 238 -10.44 -13.98 -14.61
N LEU A 239 -9.52 -13.55 -15.48
CA LEU A 239 -9.78 -13.41 -16.91
C LEU A 239 -9.95 -14.77 -17.61
N LEU A 240 -9.16 -15.77 -17.25
CA LEU A 240 -9.26 -17.13 -17.81
C LEU A 240 -10.51 -17.87 -17.32
N ASN A 241 -10.84 -17.74 -16.03
CA ASN A 241 -11.88 -18.52 -15.36
C ASN A 241 -13.11 -17.68 -15.00
N ARG A 242 -13.39 -16.60 -15.75
CA ARG A 242 -14.43 -15.61 -15.42
C ARG A 242 -15.81 -16.23 -15.12
N ARG A 243 -16.18 -17.30 -15.82
CA ARG A 243 -17.45 -18.02 -15.63
C ARG A 243 -17.55 -18.70 -14.26
N ARG A 244 -16.44 -19.18 -13.68
CA ARG A 244 -16.38 -19.78 -12.34
C ARG A 244 -16.79 -18.79 -11.24
N TYR A 245 -16.55 -17.51 -11.47
CA TYR A 245 -16.83 -16.44 -10.51
C TYR A 245 -18.22 -15.79 -10.71
N ALA A 246 -19.02 -16.26 -11.67
CA ALA A 246 -20.34 -15.71 -11.93
C ALA A 246 -21.37 -16.10 -10.86
N ASP A 247 -21.23 -17.30 -10.27
CA ASP A 247 -22.10 -17.78 -9.20
C ASP A 247 -21.27 -18.35 -8.05
N PHE A 248 -21.14 -17.54 -6.99
CA PHE A 248 -20.29 -17.86 -5.84
C PHE A 248 -20.82 -19.07 -5.05
N ASN A 249 -22.14 -19.30 -5.08
CA ASN A 249 -22.78 -20.37 -4.31
C ASN A 249 -22.52 -21.76 -4.90
N THR A 250 -22.24 -21.84 -6.20
CA THR A 250 -21.95 -23.08 -6.91
C THR A 250 -20.47 -23.26 -7.23
N ALA A 251 -19.65 -22.26 -6.91
CA ALA A 251 -18.21 -22.28 -7.15
C ALA A 251 -17.51 -23.34 -6.28
N ARG A 252 -16.87 -24.32 -6.92
CA ARG A 252 -15.97 -25.25 -6.25
C ARG A 252 -14.59 -24.61 -6.09
N PHE A 253 -14.20 -24.34 -4.85
CA PHE A 253 -12.88 -23.79 -4.53
C PHE A 253 -11.86 -24.91 -4.38
N ILE A 254 -10.69 -24.73 -5.00
CA ILE A 254 -9.54 -25.60 -4.78
C ILE A 254 -8.86 -25.11 -3.50
N PRO A 255 -8.63 -25.97 -2.49
CA PRO A 255 -8.08 -25.54 -1.21
C PRO A 255 -6.65 -24.97 -1.33
N VAL A 256 -5.83 -25.53 -2.22
CA VAL A 256 -4.49 -25.01 -2.54
C VAL A 256 -4.24 -25.12 -4.04
N ASN A 257 -4.07 -23.98 -4.72
CA ASN A 257 -3.66 -23.95 -6.11
C ASN A 257 -2.14 -23.87 -6.22
N TRP A 258 -1.48 -25.03 -6.28
CA TRP A 258 -0.02 -25.11 -6.43
C TRP A 258 0.51 -24.43 -7.68
N ILE A 259 -0.27 -24.39 -8.76
CA ILE A 259 0.10 -23.72 -10.00
C ILE A 259 0.18 -22.21 -9.77
N ALA A 260 -0.79 -21.63 -9.05
CA ALA A 260 -0.75 -20.22 -8.68
C ALA A 260 0.49 -19.90 -7.82
N ILE A 261 0.81 -20.75 -6.85
CA ILE A 261 2.00 -20.59 -5.99
C ILE A 261 3.29 -20.65 -6.81
N LEU A 262 3.43 -21.65 -7.69
CA LEU A 262 4.59 -21.79 -8.57
C LEU A 262 4.71 -20.62 -9.57
N SER A 263 3.58 -20.08 -10.02
CA SER A 263 3.56 -18.92 -10.92
C SER A 263 4.00 -17.66 -10.19
N VAL A 264 3.57 -17.46 -8.94
CA VAL A 264 4.09 -16.37 -8.09
C VAL A 264 5.60 -16.53 -7.87
N ALA A 265 6.08 -17.72 -7.53
CA ALA A 265 7.51 -17.97 -7.36
C ALA A 265 8.31 -17.70 -8.65
N SER A 266 7.77 -18.09 -9.80
CA SER A 266 8.34 -17.79 -11.12
C SER A 266 8.37 -16.31 -11.42
N GLY A 267 7.32 -15.56 -11.02
CA GLY A 267 7.30 -14.11 -11.09
C GLY A 267 8.36 -13.46 -10.20
N ILE A 268 8.53 -13.91 -8.96
CA ILE A 268 9.59 -13.39 -8.06
C ILE A 268 10.98 -13.61 -8.67
N ALA A 269 11.22 -14.80 -9.21
CA ALA A 269 12.46 -15.13 -9.91
C ALA A 269 12.67 -14.24 -11.14
N ALA A 270 11.64 -14.04 -11.96
CA ALA A 270 11.69 -13.14 -13.11
C ALA A 270 12.02 -11.69 -12.68
N GLY A 271 11.46 -11.23 -11.56
CA GLY A 271 11.78 -9.93 -10.99
C GLY A 271 13.26 -9.77 -10.60
N HIS A 272 13.92 -10.84 -10.14
CA HIS A 272 15.34 -10.81 -9.75
C HIS A 272 16.31 -10.99 -10.92
N TYR A 273 16.00 -11.90 -11.86
CA TYR A 273 16.95 -12.33 -12.88
C TYR A 273 16.76 -11.64 -14.24
N VAL A 274 15.58 -11.08 -14.51
CA VAL A 274 15.32 -10.40 -15.78
C VAL A 274 15.69 -8.92 -15.64
N PRO A 275 16.56 -8.38 -16.52
CA PRO A 275 16.91 -6.96 -16.49
C PRO A 275 15.68 -6.10 -16.79
N GLY A 276 15.63 -4.90 -16.20
CA GLY A 276 14.55 -3.93 -16.40
C GLY A 276 13.78 -3.62 -15.12
N ILE A 277 12.49 -3.34 -15.27
CA ILE A 277 11.64 -2.87 -14.16
C ILE A 277 11.18 -4.08 -13.34
N VAL A 278 11.79 -4.27 -12.17
CA VAL A 278 11.55 -5.43 -11.28
C VAL A 278 10.05 -5.73 -11.08
N PRO A 279 9.18 -4.78 -10.68
CA PRO A 279 7.75 -5.07 -10.53
C PRO A 279 7.06 -5.53 -11.82
N VAL A 280 7.44 -4.98 -12.98
CA VAL A 280 6.85 -5.34 -14.28
C VAL A 280 7.25 -6.75 -14.67
N ASN A 281 8.55 -7.06 -14.56
CA ASN A 281 9.06 -8.39 -14.83
C ASN A 281 8.43 -9.43 -13.89
N ALA A 282 8.21 -9.06 -12.62
CA ALA A 282 7.57 -9.91 -11.64
C ALA A 282 6.10 -10.20 -11.98
N VAL A 283 5.32 -9.18 -12.36
CA VAL A 283 3.92 -9.34 -12.80
C VAL A 283 3.85 -10.19 -14.07
N LEU A 284 4.61 -9.84 -15.10
CA LEU A 284 4.59 -10.54 -16.38
C LEU A 284 5.03 -12.00 -16.23
N GLY A 285 6.11 -12.25 -15.48
CA GLY A 285 6.58 -13.60 -15.18
C GLY A 285 5.51 -14.44 -14.48
N GLY A 286 4.79 -13.86 -13.51
CA GLY A 286 3.67 -14.52 -12.84
C GLY A 286 2.48 -14.80 -13.77
N VAL A 287 2.09 -13.82 -14.59
CA VAL A 287 0.97 -13.94 -15.54
C VAL A 287 1.27 -15.00 -16.60
N PHE A 288 2.43 -14.92 -17.26
CA PHE A 288 2.79 -15.85 -18.33
C PHE A 288 2.96 -17.27 -17.81
N SER A 289 3.64 -17.47 -16.68
CA SER A 289 3.76 -18.79 -16.07
C SER A 289 2.39 -19.37 -15.70
N TYR A 290 1.48 -18.55 -15.15
CA TYR A 290 0.14 -19.02 -14.83
C TYR A 290 -0.66 -19.42 -16.06
N ILE A 291 -0.68 -18.58 -17.11
CA ILE A 291 -1.40 -18.87 -18.35
C ILE A 291 -0.87 -20.14 -19.02
N LEU A 292 0.43 -20.41 -18.94
CA LEU A 292 1.05 -21.60 -19.53
C LEU A 292 0.79 -22.87 -18.69
N LEU A 293 0.97 -22.80 -17.37
CA LEU A 293 0.92 -23.96 -16.48
C LEU A 293 -0.52 -24.36 -16.13
N ASN A 294 -1.43 -23.38 -16.01
CA ASN A 294 -2.81 -23.62 -15.55
C ASN A 294 -3.58 -24.59 -16.48
N PRO A 295 -3.60 -24.42 -17.82
CA PRO A 295 -4.30 -25.34 -18.71
C PRO A 295 -3.68 -26.75 -18.76
N LEU A 296 -2.36 -26.86 -18.58
CA LEU A 296 -1.64 -28.14 -18.66
C LEU A 296 -2.00 -29.06 -17.47
N CYS A 297 -2.14 -28.48 -16.27
CA CYS A 297 -2.44 -29.24 -15.06
C CYS A 297 -3.95 -29.32 -14.75
N ASN A 298 -4.75 -28.29 -15.08
CA ASN A 298 -6.20 -28.32 -14.84
C ASN A 298 -7.02 -29.07 -15.90
N ARG A 299 -6.40 -29.56 -16.99
CA ARG A 299 -7.02 -30.57 -17.88
C ARG A 299 -7.48 -31.83 -17.13
N SER A 300 -6.89 -32.13 -15.95
CA SER A 300 -7.33 -33.24 -15.11
C SER A 300 -8.60 -32.94 -14.28
N PHE A 301 -8.89 -31.68 -13.97
CA PHE A 301 -10.07 -31.28 -13.17
C PHE A 301 -11.28 -30.90 -14.03
N ALA A 302 -11.10 -30.67 -15.33
CA ALA A 302 -12.18 -30.39 -16.29
C ALA A 302 -12.98 -31.63 -16.72
N LYS A 303 -12.73 -32.82 -16.13
CA LYS A 303 -13.47 -34.07 -16.41
C LYS A 303 -14.70 -34.28 -15.51
N SER A 304 -15.47 -33.24 -15.22
CA SER A 304 -16.83 -33.41 -14.68
C SER A 304 -17.77 -32.48 -15.44
N PRO A 305 -18.92 -33.01 -15.87
CA PRO A 305 -19.52 -32.69 -17.17
C PRO A 305 -19.95 -31.23 -17.23
N GLU A 306 -19.69 -30.62 -18.39
CA GLU A 306 -20.48 -29.51 -18.88
C GLU A 306 -21.93 -29.99 -18.95
N ILE A 307 -22.71 -29.71 -17.89
CA ILE A 307 -24.16 -29.85 -17.96
C ILE A 307 -24.63 -28.68 -18.81
N GLY A 308 -24.80 -28.95 -20.10
CA GLY A 308 -25.62 -28.15 -20.97
C GLY A 308 -27.08 -28.24 -20.50
N HIS A 309 -27.62 -27.09 -20.12
CA HIS A 309 -29.03 -26.77 -20.27
C HIS A 309 -28.99 -25.44 -21.05
N ALA A 310 -29.26 -25.35 -22.36
CA ALA A 310 -30.47 -25.74 -23.08
C ALA A 310 -31.72 -25.32 -22.30
N GLU A 311 -32.29 -24.19 -22.78
CA GLU A 311 -33.46 -23.40 -22.35
C GLU A 311 -33.26 -22.36 -21.25
#